data_AF-A0A290ZUA2-F1
#
_entry.id   AF-A0A290ZUA2-F1
#
_cell.length_a   1.000
_cell.length_b   1.000
_cell.length_c   1.000
_cell.angle_alpha   90.00
_cell.angle_beta   90.00
_cell.angle_gamma   90.00
#
_symmetry.space_group_name_H-M   'P 1'
#
loop_
_entity.id
_entity.type
_entity.pdbx_description
1 polymer ?
#
loop_
_entity_poly.entity_id
_entity_poly.type
_entity_poly.pdbx_seq_one_letter_code
_entity_poly.pdbx_strand_id
1 'polypeptide(L)'
;MSTNALFLVEGGRPNGHAEHWHGGVEQSVDCAIRAGFRIGRRVRIGRIPGAVVGYNISRFGRFCGASYPLLVETEFGVAKCSLHEVAAA
;
A
#
# COMPACT_ATOMS: atom_id res chain seq x y z
N MET A 1 6.02 -32.89 15.91
CA MET A 1 5.89 -31.55 15.30
C MET A 1 4.51 -31.48 14.65
N SER A 2 3.57 -30.75 15.25
CA SER A 2 2.22 -30.59 14.69
C SER A 2 2.25 -29.53 13.58
N THR A 3 2.00 -29.96 12.35
CA THR A 3 1.74 -29.07 11.22
C THR A 3 0.33 -28.53 11.35
N ASN A 4 0.20 -27.28 11.80
CA ASN A 4 -1.07 -26.57 11.71
C ASN A 4 -1.40 -26.35 10.23
N ALA A 5 -2.46 -27.00 9.75
CA ALA A 5 -2.99 -26.79 8.42
C ALA A 5 -3.52 -25.34 8.33
N LEU A 6 -2.91 -24.54 7.46
CA LEU A 6 -3.41 -23.21 7.14
C LEU A 6 -4.51 -23.35 6.10
N PHE A 7 -5.67 -22.76 6.37
CA PHE A 7 -6.81 -22.78 5.45
C PHE A 7 -6.89 -21.45 4.69
N LEU A 8 -7.03 -21.54 3.37
CA LEU A 8 -7.25 -20.40 2.49
C LEU A 8 -8.66 -19.86 2.72
N VAL A 9 -8.76 -18.60 3.13
CA VAL A 9 -10.03 -17.89 3.26
C VAL A 9 -10.21 -16.98 2.06
N GLU A 10 -11.18 -17.28 1.20
CA GLU A 10 -11.57 -16.39 0.10
C GLU A 10 -12.34 -15.18 0.66
N GLY A 11 -11.67 -14.03 0.69
CA GLY A 11 -12.24 -12.75 1.12
C GLY A 11 -13.04 -12.05 0.02
N GLY A 12 -14.15 -12.65 -0.43
CA GLY A 12 -15.11 -11.98 -1.33
C GLY A 12 -16.16 -11.19 -0.54
N ARG A 13 -16.41 -9.92 -0.90
CA ARG A 13 -17.53 -9.13 -0.38
C ARG A 13 -18.47 -8.66 -1.49
N PRO A 14 -19.79 -8.55 -1.19
CA PRO A 14 -20.80 -8.18 -2.17
C PRO A 14 -20.72 -6.70 -2.53
N ASN A 15 -21.10 -6.40 -3.77
CA ASN A 15 -21.03 -5.09 -4.42
C ASN A 15 -21.68 -3.97 -3.58
N GLY A 16 -20.86 -3.24 -2.84
CA GLY A 16 -21.18 -1.91 -2.32
C GLY A 16 -20.74 -0.86 -3.34
N HIS A 17 -21.62 0.12 -3.58
CA HIS A 17 -21.54 1.12 -4.64
C HIS A 17 -20.15 1.74 -4.83
N ALA A 18 -19.75 1.85 -6.11
CA ALA A 18 -18.53 2.49 -6.56
C ALA A 18 -18.63 4.02 -6.38
N GLU A 19 -18.29 4.51 -5.19
CA GLU A 19 -18.07 5.93 -4.98
C GLU A 19 -16.70 6.34 -5.54
N HIS A 20 -16.74 7.28 -6.48
CA HIS A 20 -15.63 8.03 -7.09
C HIS A 20 -14.36 7.25 -7.45
N TRP A 21 -14.28 6.86 -8.72
CA TRP A 21 -13.04 6.46 -9.38
C TRP A 21 -12.03 7.61 -9.40
N HIS A 22 -11.22 7.72 -8.36
CA HIS A 22 -9.87 8.24 -8.50
C HIS A 22 -9.11 7.31 -9.47
N GLY A 23 -8.22 7.85 -10.30
CA GLY A 23 -7.48 7.09 -11.32
C GLY A 23 -7.04 5.69 -10.85
N GLY A 24 -7.01 4.73 -11.78
CA GLY A 24 -6.84 3.32 -11.44
C GLY A 24 -5.61 3.07 -10.55
N VAL A 25 -5.69 2.05 -9.69
CA VAL A 25 -4.58 1.60 -8.84
C VAL A 25 -3.26 1.55 -9.61
N GLU A 26 -3.28 1.03 -10.83
CA GLU A 26 -2.14 0.99 -11.75
C GLU A 26 -1.54 2.38 -11.99
N GLN A 27 -2.37 3.38 -12.28
CA GLN A 27 -1.92 4.76 -12.50
C GLN A 27 -1.28 5.35 -11.24
N SER A 28 -1.84 5.11 -10.05
CA SER A 28 -1.26 5.60 -8.79
C SER A 28 0.06 4.91 -8.46
N VAL A 29 0.19 3.62 -8.75
CA VAL A 29 1.46 2.88 -8.64
C VAL A 29 2.50 3.42 -9.63
N ASP A 30 2.12 3.64 -10.89
CA ASP A 30 2.99 4.23 -11.90
C ASP A 30 3.47 5.63 -11.49
N CYS A 31 2.56 6.47 -10.96
CA CYS A 31 2.91 7.78 -10.42
C CYS A 31 3.91 7.66 -9.27
N ALA A 32 3.73 6.71 -8.35
CA ALA A 32 4.66 6.47 -7.25
C ALA A 32 6.06 6.05 -7.75
N ILE A 33 6.11 5.16 -8.74
CA ILE A 33 7.36 4.71 -9.37
C ILE A 33 8.07 5.89 -10.06
N ARG A 34 7.34 6.71 -10.82
CA ARG A 34 7.86 7.89 -11.51
C ARG A 34 8.36 8.96 -10.53
N ALA A 35 7.71 9.09 -9.38
CA ALA A 35 8.16 9.96 -8.28
C ALA A 35 9.40 9.43 -7.53
N GLY A 36 9.88 8.22 -7.86
CA GLY A 36 11.10 7.64 -7.29
C GLY A 36 10.90 6.75 -6.07
N PHE A 37 9.65 6.46 -5.68
CA PHE A 37 9.32 5.56 -4.58
C PHE A 37 9.35 4.09 -5.02
N ARG A 38 10.53 3.64 -5.46
CA ARG A 38 10.78 2.24 -5.85
C ARG A 38 10.99 1.35 -4.64
N ILE A 39 10.72 0.05 -4.77
CA ILE A 39 11.02 -0.95 -3.73
C ILE A 39 12.51 -0.85 -3.31
N GLY A 40 12.76 -0.90 -2.01
CA GLY A 40 14.07 -0.69 -1.38
C GLY A 40 14.43 0.78 -1.14
N ARG A 41 13.67 1.74 -1.69
CA ARG A 41 13.92 3.17 -1.45
C ARG A 41 13.73 3.49 0.03
N ARG A 42 14.76 4.08 0.64
CA ARG A 42 14.68 4.64 2.00
C ARG A 42 13.82 5.90 1.99
N VAL A 43 12.88 5.94 2.92
CA VAL A 43 11.86 6.99 3.04
C VAL A 43 11.61 7.32 4.51
N ARG A 44 10.84 8.38 4.74
CA ARG A 44 10.33 8.73 6.06
C ARG A 44 8.83 9.01 5.99
N ILE A 45 8.10 8.57 7.00
CA ILE A 45 6.72 8.97 7.27
C ILE A 45 6.78 9.96 8.43
N GLY A 46 6.70 11.25 8.12
CA GLY A 46 7.06 12.30 9.07
C GLY A 46 8.50 12.10 9.58
N ARG A 47 8.64 11.71 10.86
CA ARG A 47 9.96 11.45 11.49
C ARG A 47 10.37 9.98 11.48
N ILE A 48 9.46 9.06 11.19
CA ILE A 48 9.67 7.62 11.30
C ILE A 48 10.41 7.14 10.04
N PRO A 49 11.64 6.58 10.17
CA PRO A 49 12.36 6.02 9.03
C PRO A 49 11.73 4.71 8.55
N GLY A 50 11.82 4.45 7.26
CA GLY A 50 11.32 3.21 6.67
C GLY A 50 11.91 2.92 5.30
N ALA A 51 11.40 1.88 4.66
CA ALA A 51 11.71 1.55 3.28
C ALA A 51 10.43 1.15 2.53
N VAL A 52 10.35 1.54 1.25
CA VAL A 52 9.29 1.04 0.37
C VAL A 52 9.51 -0.46 0.17
N VAL A 53 8.53 -1.28 0.52
CA VAL A 53 8.58 -2.75 0.37
C VAL A 53 7.63 -3.28 -0.69
N GLY A 54 6.73 -2.44 -1.20
CA GLY A 54 5.81 -2.81 -2.25
C GLY A 54 4.79 -1.72 -2.55
N TYR A 55 3.77 -2.11 -3.33
CA TYR A 55 2.68 -1.24 -3.70
C TYR A 55 1.34 -1.82 -3.22
N ASN A 56 0.48 -0.94 -2.76
CA ASN A 56 -0.85 -1.29 -2.31
C ASN A 56 -1.77 -1.43 -3.52
N ILE A 57 -2.20 -2.66 -3.82
CA ILE A 57 -3.10 -2.94 -4.93
C ILE A 57 -4.58 -3.05 -4.52
N SER A 58 -4.92 -2.76 -3.26
CA SER A 58 -6.29 -2.91 -2.78
C SER A 58 -7.21 -1.90 -3.46
N ARG A 59 -8.24 -2.36 -4.15
CA ARG A 59 -9.20 -1.47 -4.83
C ARG A 59 -10.19 -0.80 -3.89
N PHE A 60 -10.36 -1.32 -2.67
CA PHE A 60 -11.41 -0.91 -1.75
C PHE A 60 -10.89 -0.63 -0.33
N GLY A 61 -11.72 0.06 0.46
CA GLY A 61 -11.43 0.43 1.85
C GLY A 61 -10.88 1.86 1.99
N ARG A 62 -10.86 2.36 3.23
CA ARG A 62 -10.42 3.73 3.55
C ARG A 62 -9.01 4.06 3.03
N PHE A 63 -8.14 3.06 2.98
CA PHE A 63 -6.75 3.17 2.53
C PHE A 63 -6.54 2.31 1.26
N CYS A 64 -7.32 2.59 0.21
CA CYS A 64 -7.19 1.90 -1.08
C CYS A 64 -5.90 2.33 -1.82
N GLY A 65 -5.49 1.53 -2.81
CA GLY A 65 -4.26 1.71 -3.58
C GLY A 65 -4.27 2.92 -4.50
N ALA A 66 -5.46 3.40 -4.89
CA ALA A 66 -5.58 4.62 -5.68
C ALA A 66 -5.13 5.86 -4.89
N SER A 67 -5.39 5.90 -3.58
CA SER A 67 -5.05 7.04 -2.71
C SER A 67 -3.80 6.79 -1.85
N TYR A 68 -3.52 5.53 -1.50
CA TYR A 68 -2.41 5.11 -0.65
C TYR A 68 -1.57 4.03 -1.37
N PRO A 69 -0.86 4.37 -2.46
CA PRO A 69 -0.22 3.38 -3.34
C PRO A 69 1.01 2.71 -2.74
N LEU A 70 1.59 3.22 -1.65
CA LEU A 70 2.85 2.72 -1.10
C LEU A 70 2.62 1.74 0.06
N LEU A 71 3.44 0.69 0.11
CA LEU A 71 3.67 -0.10 1.32
C LEU A 71 5.06 0.23 1.85
N VAL A 72 5.12 0.77 3.07
CA VAL A 72 6.37 1.18 3.73
C VAL A 72 6.55 0.34 4.98
N GLU A 73 7.67 -0.38 5.04
CA GLU A 73 8.10 -1.08 6.25
C GLU A 73 8.81 -0.10 7.17
N THR A 74 8.40 -0.09 8.43
CA THR A 74 8.95 0.71 9.53
C THR A 74 9.24 -0.19 10.72
N GLU A 75 9.80 0.37 11.80
CA GLU A 75 9.94 -0.36 13.08
C GLU A 75 8.60 -0.83 13.68
N PHE A 76 7.47 -0.23 13.28
CA PHE A 76 6.13 -0.57 13.74
C PHE A 76 5.40 -1.55 12.80
N GLY A 77 6.08 -2.06 11.77
CA GLY A 77 5.51 -2.92 10.73
C GLY A 77 5.22 -2.17 9.43
N VAL A 78 4.39 -2.80 8.58
CA VAL A 78 4.07 -2.31 7.23
C VAL A 78 2.84 -1.40 7.25
N ALA A 79 3.02 -0.17 6.74
CA ALA A 79 1.96 0.82 6.62
C ALA A 79 1.59 1.08 5.14
N LYS A 80 0.31 1.38 4.90
CA LYS A 80 -0.18 1.93 3.63
C LYS A 80 -0.04 3.43 3.65
N CYS A 81 0.61 4.01 2.64
CA CYS A 81 0.90 5.44 2.63
C CYS A 81 0.52 6.08 1.29
N SER A 82 -0.01 7.30 1.38
CA SER A 82 -0.15 8.22 0.26
C SER A 82 1.21 8.85 -0.06
N LEU A 83 1.33 9.40 -1.27
CA LEU A 83 2.57 10.10 -1.67
C LEU A 83 2.80 11.40 -0.87
N HIS A 84 1.77 11.94 -0.23
CA HIS A 84 1.88 13.16 0.58
C HIS A 84 2.41 12.89 2.00
N GLU A 85 2.29 11.65 2.48
CA GLU A 85 2.75 11.24 3.81
C GLU A 85 4.22 10.79 3.81
N VAL A 86 4.80 10.56 2.63
CA VAL A 86 6.12 9.94 2.46
C VAL A 86 7.09 10.90 1.81
N ALA A 87 8.25 11.10 2.46
CA ALA A 87 9.38 11.84 1.91
C ALA A 87 10.56 10.91 1.66
N ALA A 88 11.43 11.26 0.70
CA ALA A 88 12.74 10.63 0.59
C ALA A 88 13.52 10.87 1.89
N ALA A 89 14.21 9.82 2.38
CA ALA A 89 15.07 9.90 3.55
C ALA A 89 16.38 10.62 3.25
#